data_AF-A0A6A4C8U5-F1
#
_entry.id   AF-A0A6A4C8U5-F1
#
_cell.length_a   1.000
_cell.length_b   1.000
_cell.length_c   1.000
_cell.angle_alpha   90.00
_cell.angle_beta   90.00
_cell.angle_gamma   90.00
#
_symmetry.space_group_name_H-M   'P 1'
#
loop_
_entity.id
_entity.type
_entity.pdbx_description
1 polymer ?
#
loop_
_entity_poly.entity_id
_entity_poly.type
_entity_poly.pdbx_seq_one_letter_code
_entity_poly.pdbx_strand_id
1 'polypeptide(L)'
;MASDGKNASGLESFEGKRYALWKDKLLTHSNTQDQLYKRKQMEKGLLEVRVLMAYFLRGSPEQPPAVPKQSQLSEKESSTMRWALMDWERAKGDIQNLLNQVLPTFFRSTLPDLVSQMEPCEVIKALEKDEA
;
A
#
# COMPACT_ATOMS: atom_id res chain seq x y z
N MET A 1 3.54 16.18 28.81
CA MET A 1 2.90 14.87 28.56
C MET A 1 2.35 14.93 27.14
N ALA A 2 3.16 14.62 26.13
CA ALA A 2 2.66 14.47 24.76
C ALA A 2 2.09 13.06 24.69
N SER A 3 0.78 12.94 24.50
CA SER A 3 0.18 11.66 24.18
C SER A 3 0.63 11.36 22.74
N ASP A 4 1.61 10.47 22.60
CA ASP A 4 1.97 9.90 21.31
C ASP A 4 0.68 9.31 20.73
N GLY A 5 0.09 10.02 19.78
CA GLY A 5 -1.10 9.62 19.05
C GLY A 5 -0.74 8.43 18.16
N LYS A 6 -0.55 7.26 18.79
CA LYS A 6 -0.36 5.99 18.12
C LYS A 6 -1.66 5.70 17.37
N ASN A 7 -1.63 5.89 16.06
CA ASN A 7 -2.72 5.45 15.19
C ASN A 7 -2.84 3.91 15.28
N ALA A 8 -3.94 3.34 14.78
CA ALA A 8 -4.20 1.89 14.85
C ALA A 8 -3.09 1.05 14.17
N SER A 9 -2.31 1.66 13.26
CA SER A 9 -1.15 1.04 12.62
C SER A 9 0.13 1.03 13.48
N GLY A 10 0.15 1.74 14.61
CA GLY A 10 1.33 1.86 15.47
C GLY A 10 2.44 2.77 14.92
N LEU A 11 2.21 3.38 13.76
CA LEU A 11 3.10 4.37 13.14
C LEU A 11 2.80 5.76 13.70
N GLU A 12 3.82 6.61 13.74
CA GLU A 12 3.62 8.03 14.04
C GLU A 12 3.01 8.75 12.83
N SER A 13 2.20 9.76 13.12
CA SER A 13 1.73 10.68 12.09
C SER A 13 2.92 11.45 11.49
N PHE A 14 2.84 11.79 10.21
CA PHE A 14 3.85 12.59 9.54
C PHE A 14 3.86 14.02 10.07
N GLU A 15 4.95 14.48 10.67
CA GLU A 15 5.04 15.84 11.25
C GLU A 15 5.78 16.85 10.35
N GLY A 16 6.04 16.52 9.08
CA GLY A 16 6.80 17.36 8.14
C GLY A 16 8.31 17.35 8.39
N LYS A 17 8.73 17.51 9.64
CA LYS A 17 10.14 17.40 10.04
C LYS A 17 10.52 15.93 10.13
N ARG A 18 11.69 15.57 9.59
CA ARG A 18 12.24 14.19 9.59
C ARG A 18 11.55 13.23 8.61
N TYR A 19 11.18 13.71 7.42
CA TYR A 19 10.59 12.88 6.36
C TYR A 19 11.39 11.61 6.10
N ALA A 20 12.72 11.68 6.01
CA ALA A 20 13.56 10.50 5.81
C ALA A 20 13.33 9.39 6.86
N LEU A 21 13.21 9.75 8.15
CA LEU A 21 12.98 8.79 9.22
C LEU A 21 11.54 8.25 9.20
N TRP A 22 10.57 9.12 8.93
CA TRP A 22 9.18 8.72 8.82
C TRP A 22 8.96 7.77 7.63
N LYS A 23 9.57 8.07 6.48
CA LYS A 23 9.53 7.23 5.27
C LYS A 23 10.15 5.86 5.52
N ASP A 24 11.28 5.80 6.23
CA ASP A 24 11.91 4.53 6.60
C ASP A 24 11.00 3.68 7.51
N LYS A 25 10.34 4.30 8.49
CA LYS A 25 9.33 3.63 9.33
C LYS A 25 8.15 3.12 8.51
N LEU A 26 7.61 3.93 7.60
CA LEU A 26 6.51 3.53 6.71
C LEU A 26 6.90 2.34 5.83
N LEU A 27 8.08 2.37 5.22
CA LEU A 27 8.62 1.28 4.41
C LEU A 27 8.82 0.01 5.22
N THR A 28 9.39 0.13 6.43
CA THR A 28 9.60 -0.99 7.34
C THR A 28 8.28 -1.64 7.75
N HIS A 29 7.27 -0.83 8.08
CA HIS A 29 5.93 -1.32 8.41
C HIS A 29 5.27 -2.03 7.22
N SER A 30 5.29 -1.41 6.03
CA SER A 30 4.75 -2.00 4.80
C SER A 30 5.42 -3.35 4.52
N ASN A 31 6.75 -3.43 4.59
CA ASN A 31 7.49 -4.67 4.39
C ASN A 31 7.11 -5.73 5.43
N THR A 32 6.90 -5.34 6.69
CA THR A 32 6.47 -6.27 7.75
C THR A 32 5.09 -6.84 7.44
N GLN A 33 4.14 -6.00 7.03
CA GLN A 33 2.81 -6.45 6.63
C GLN A 33 2.85 -7.37 5.41
N ASP A 34 3.68 -7.05 4.41
CA ASP A 34 3.89 -7.87 3.22
C ASP A 34 4.46 -9.26 3.59
N GLN A 35 5.45 -9.33 4.49
CA GLN A 35 6.00 -10.59 4.96
C GLN A 35 4.99 -11.43 5.75
N LEU A 36 4.19 -10.79 6.62
CA LEU A 36 3.11 -11.46 7.35
C LEU A 36 2.06 -12.03 6.39
N TYR A 37 1.71 -11.29 5.36
CA TYR A 37 0.75 -11.72 4.35
C TYR A 37 1.30 -12.92 3.55
N LYS A 38 2.54 -12.82 3.05
CA LYS A 38 3.22 -13.93 2.37
C LYS A 38 3.25 -15.20 3.21
N ARG A 39 3.61 -15.09 4.48
CA ARG A 39 3.64 -16.24 5.40
C ARG A 39 2.27 -16.88 5.55
N LYS A 40 1.22 -16.09 5.79
CA LYS A 40 -0.16 -16.59 5.90
C LYS A 40 -0.65 -17.27 4.62
N GLN A 41 -0.25 -16.76 3.45
CA GLN A 41 -0.59 -17.38 2.17
C GLN A 41 0.10 -18.74 2.01
N MET A 42 1.39 -18.82 2.34
CA MET A 42 2.13 -20.09 2.34
C MET A 42 1.55 -21.11 3.33
N GLU A 43 1.22 -20.69 4.56
CA GLU A 43 0.61 -21.55 5.58
C GLU A 43 -0.73 -22.15 5.14
N LYS A 44 -1.48 -21.42 4.30
CA LYS A 44 -2.75 -21.88 3.72
C LYS A 44 -2.57 -22.74 2.47
N GLY A 45 -1.34 -22.95 2.00
CA GLY A 45 -1.06 -23.63 0.73
C GLY A 45 -1.60 -22.89 -0.49
N LEU A 46 -1.80 -21.57 -0.37
CA LEU A 46 -2.27 -20.71 -1.45
C LEU A 46 -1.11 -20.29 -2.37
N LEU A 47 -1.43 -19.65 -3.50
CA LEU A 47 -0.45 -19.23 -4.48
C LEU A 47 0.51 -18.17 -3.91
N GLU A 48 1.70 -18.10 -4.50
CA GLU A 48 2.68 -17.07 -4.18
C GLU A 48 2.11 -15.67 -4.45
N VAL A 49 2.28 -14.79 -3.47
CA VAL A 49 1.82 -13.39 -3.52
C VAL A 49 2.63 -12.63 -4.57
N ARG A 50 1.93 -12.09 -5.56
CA ARG A 50 2.58 -11.40 -6.70
C ARG A 50 2.76 -9.91 -6.49
N VAL A 51 1.84 -9.27 -5.77
CA VAL A 51 1.82 -7.81 -5.59
C VAL A 51 1.84 -7.48 -4.10
N LEU A 52 2.72 -6.56 -3.72
CA LEU A 52 2.99 -6.16 -2.34
C LEU A 52 2.70 -4.68 -2.13
N MET A 53 2.35 -4.31 -0.91
CA MET A 53 2.09 -2.91 -0.53
C MET A 53 3.31 -2.03 -0.83
N ALA A 54 4.52 -2.54 -0.55
CA ALA A 54 5.77 -1.81 -0.75
C ALA A 54 6.00 -1.42 -2.23
N TYR A 55 5.41 -2.14 -3.19
CA TYR A 55 5.55 -1.80 -4.61
C TYR A 55 4.80 -0.51 -4.98
N PHE A 56 3.66 -0.26 -4.33
CA PHE A 56 2.88 0.98 -4.54
C PHE A 56 3.56 2.21 -3.94
N LEU A 57 4.45 2.06 -2.96
CA LEU A 57 5.25 3.17 -2.44
C LEU A 57 6.37 3.59 -3.41
N ARG A 58 6.81 2.68 -4.29
CA ARG A 58 7.91 2.91 -5.23
C ARG A 58 7.43 3.29 -6.63
N GLY A 59 6.22 2.88 -7.00
CA GLY A 59 5.61 3.16 -8.30
C GLY A 59 4.15 2.75 -8.32
N SER A 60 3.59 2.60 -9.52
CA SER A 60 2.24 2.09 -9.72
C SER A 60 2.33 0.74 -10.40
N PRO A 61 2.28 -0.37 -9.64
CA PRO A 61 2.22 -1.72 -10.20
C PRO A 61 1.06 -1.82 -11.18
N GLU A 62 1.31 -2.41 -12.36
CA GLU A 62 0.28 -2.61 -13.37
C GLU A 62 -0.86 -3.47 -12.80
N GLN A 63 -2.09 -3.04 -13.08
CA GLN A 63 -3.27 -3.78 -12.67
C GLN A 63 -3.37 -5.09 -13.48
N PRO A 64 -3.46 -6.26 -12.83
CA PRO A 64 -3.67 -7.50 -13.54
C PRO A 64 -4.97 -7.48 -14.36
N PRO A 65 -5.00 -8.13 -15.54
CA PRO A 65 -6.20 -8.19 -16.35
C PRO A 65 -7.35 -8.88 -15.60
N ALA A 66 -8.56 -8.39 -15.80
CA ALA A 66 -9.76 -9.03 -15.26
C ALA A 66 -9.94 -10.44 -15.84
N VAL A 67 -10.43 -11.36 -15.03
CA VAL A 67 -10.63 -12.75 -15.45
C VAL A 67 -11.77 -12.81 -16.48
N PRO A 68 -11.53 -13.29 -17.72
CA PRO A 68 -12.56 -13.40 -18.75
C PRO A 68 -13.70 -14.34 -18.32
N LYS A 69 -14.94 -14.00 -18.68
CA LYS A 69 -16.14 -14.78 -18.31
C LYS A 69 -16.33 -16.10 -19.09
N GLN A 70 -15.66 -16.32 -20.22
CA GLN A 70 -15.89 -17.50 -21.07
C GLN A 70 -14.60 -18.19 -21.60
N SER A 71 -14.46 -19.44 -21.15
CA SER A 71 -14.03 -20.68 -21.82
C SER A 71 -12.67 -20.87 -22.53
N GLN A 72 -11.71 -19.94 -22.50
CA GLN A 72 -10.37 -20.23 -23.08
C GLN A 72 -9.27 -20.52 -22.05
N LEU A 73 -9.50 -20.22 -20.78
CA LEU A 73 -8.51 -20.44 -19.72
C LEU A 73 -8.80 -21.72 -18.96
N SER A 74 -7.75 -22.47 -18.66
CA SER A 74 -7.81 -23.57 -17.71
C SER A 74 -8.23 -23.06 -16.31
N GLU A 75 -8.78 -23.96 -15.50
CA GLU A 75 -9.17 -23.65 -14.12
C GLU A 75 -7.99 -23.06 -13.32
N LYS A 76 -6.79 -23.59 -13.55
CA LYS A 76 -5.54 -23.13 -12.95
C LYS A 76 -5.19 -21.70 -13.36
N GLU A 77 -5.32 -21.35 -14.63
CA GLU A 77 -5.06 -19.99 -15.13
C GLU A 77 -6.09 -19.00 -14.59
N SER A 78 -7.37 -19.35 -14.63
CA SER A 78 -8.44 -18.50 -14.08
C SER A 78 -8.28 -18.24 -12.58
N SER A 79 -7.79 -19.24 -11.84
CA SER A 79 -7.52 -19.13 -10.41
C SER A 79 -6.29 -18.24 -10.17
N THR A 80 -5.23 -18.43 -10.96
CA THR A 80 -4.01 -17.61 -10.88
C THR A 80 -4.30 -16.14 -11.15
N MET A 81 -5.12 -15.84 -12.18
CA MET A 81 -5.52 -14.47 -12.49
C MET A 81 -6.39 -13.84 -11.39
N ARG A 82 -7.34 -14.60 -10.83
CA ARG A 82 -8.16 -14.14 -9.68
C ARG A 82 -7.30 -13.79 -8.49
N TRP A 83 -6.35 -14.65 -8.12
CA TRP A 83 -5.42 -14.38 -7.02
C TRP A 83 -4.53 -13.16 -7.29
N ALA A 84 -4.02 -13.01 -8.52
CA ALA A 84 -3.23 -11.84 -8.88
C ALA A 84 -4.02 -10.53 -8.72
N LEU A 85 -5.29 -10.51 -9.16
CA LEU A 85 -6.16 -9.35 -8.99
C LEU A 85 -6.45 -9.06 -7.51
N MET A 86 -6.77 -10.10 -6.72
CA MET A 86 -7.00 -9.96 -5.28
C MET A 86 -5.78 -9.44 -4.53
N ASP A 87 -4.58 -9.95 -4.84
CA ASP A 87 -3.33 -9.47 -4.26
C ASP A 87 -3.11 -7.99 -4.57
N TRP A 88 -3.36 -7.59 -5.82
CA TRP A 88 -3.21 -6.21 -6.27
C TRP A 88 -4.21 -5.26 -5.57
N GLU A 89 -5.50 -5.60 -5.54
CA GLU A 89 -6.54 -4.80 -4.89
C GLU A 89 -6.29 -4.66 -3.39
N ARG A 90 -5.91 -5.77 -2.73
CA ARG A 90 -5.55 -5.77 -1.30
C ARG A 90 -4.35 -4.88 -1.03
N ALA A 91 -3.27 -5.03 -1.81
CA ALA A 91 -2.06 -4.24 -1.61
C ALA A 91 -2.30 -2.75 -1.82
N LYS A 92 -3.08 -2.38 -2.84
CA LYS A 92 -3.48 -0.98 -3.11
C LYS A 92 -4.36 -0.41 -2.01
N GLY A 93 -5.39 -1.14 -1.59
CA GLY A 93 -6.31 -0.71 -0.55
C GLY A 93 -5.63 -0.55 0.80
N ASP A 94 -4.79 -1.51 1.20
CA ASP A 94 -4.08 -1.46 2.48
C ASP A 94 -3.10 -0.30 2.54
N ILE A 95 -2.36 -0.01 1.45
CA ILE A 95 -1.41 1.11 1.46
C ILE A 95 -2.12 2.46 1.44
N GLN A 96 -3.25 2.60 0.73
CA GLN A 96 -4.06 3.81 0.77
C GLN A 96 -4.65 4.04 2.16
N ASN A 97 -5.17 3.00 2.80
CA ASN A 97 -5.65 3.07 4.17
C ASN A 97 -4.53 3.46 5.14
N LEU A 98 -3.33 2.90 4.95
CA LEU A 98 -2.17 3.24 5.77
C LEU A 98 -1.79 4.70 5.61
N LEU A 99 -1.61 5.19 4.37
CA LEU A 99 -1.30 6.58 4.08
C LEU A 99 -2.34 7.53 4.66
N ASN A 100 -3.62 7.20 4.58
CA ASN A 100 -4.65 7.96 5.26
C ASN A 100 -4.36 8.02 6.78
N GLN A 101 -4.12 6.91 7.46
CA GLN A 101 -3.87 6.94 8.91
C GLN A 101 -2.63 7.71 9.34
N VAL A 102 -1.57 7.73 8.53
CA VAL A 102 -0.28 8.34 8.89
C VAL A 102 -0.12 9.77 8.40
N LEU A 103 -0.98 10.26 7.51
CA LEU A 103 -0.92 11.64 7.01
C LEU A 103 -1.92 12.55 7.73
N PRO A 104 -1.45 13.58 8.46
CA PRO A 104 -2.33 14.55 9.09
C PRO A 104 -3.22 15.29 8.10
N THR A 105 -4.38 15.73 8.57
CA THR A 105 -5.37 16.48 7.77
C THR A 105 -4.78 17.71 7.08
N PHE A 106 -3.84 18.41 7.71
CA PHE A 106 -3.18 19.58 7.12
C PHE A 106 -2.38 19.21 5.85
N PHE A 107 -1.58 18.13 5.88
CA PHE A 107 -0.87 17.65 4.68
C PHE A 107 -1.83 17.19 3.60
N ARG A 108 -2.96 16.60 3.99
CA ARG A 108 -4.02 16.25 3.02
C ARG A 108 -4.69 17.48 2.40
N SER A 109 -4.66 18.64 3.07
CA SER A 109 -5.21 19.89 2.55
C SER A 109 -4.24 20.68 1.67
N THR A 110 -2.93 20.47 1.81
CA THR A 110 -1.90 21.04 0.91
C THR A 110 -1.67 20.19 -0.33
N LEU A 111 -1.87 18.87 -0.23
CA LEU A 111 -1.95 18.01 -1.40
C LEU A 111 -3.25 18.31 -2.16
N PRO A 112 -3.32 18.04 -3.48
CA PRO A 112 -4.55 18.23 -4.26
C PRO A 112 -5.74 17.57 -3.56
N ASP A 113 -6.95 18.13 -3.71
CA ASP A 113 -8.21 17.64 -3.09
C ASP A 113 -8.49 16.13 -3.28
N LEU A 114 -7.71 15.49 -4.15
CA LEU A 114 -7.73 14.09 -4.54
C LEU A 114 -6.63 13.21 -3.90
N VAL A 115 -6.12 13.47 -2.68
CA VAL A 115 -5.16 12.55 -2.02
C VAL A 115 -5.66 11.10 -1.98
N SER A 116 -6.97 10.92 -1.80
CA SER A 116 -7.59 9.58 -1.82
C SER A 116 -7.68 8.95 -3.22
N GLN A 117 -7.50 9.73 -4.28
CA GLN A 117 -7.51 9.29 -5.68
C GLN A 117 -6.10 9.29 -6.32
N MET A 118 -5.11 9.91 -5.67
CA MET A 118 -3.71 9.85 -6.08
C MET A 118 -3.16 8.45 -5.91
N GLU A 119 -2.24 8.09 -6.80
CA GLU A 119 -1.50 6.85 -6.64
C GLU A 119 -0.57 6.97 -5.42
N PRO A 120 -0.40 5.90 -4.61
CA PRO A 120 0.38 5.97 -3.38
C PRO A 120 1.81 6.50 -3.59
N CYS A 121 2.44 6.18 -4.72
CA CYS A 121 3.77 6.70 -5.06
C CYS A 121 3.79 8.21 -5.35
N GLU A 122 2.69 8.78 -5.86
CA GLU A 122 2.58 10.22 -6.10
C GLU A 122 2.45 11.00 -4.81
N VAL A 123 1.74 10.44 -3.82
CA VAL A 123 1.69 10.97 -2.46
C VAL A 123 3.09 11.02 -1.87
N ILE A 124 3.86 9.93 -1.98
CA ILE A 124 5.25 9.89 -1.52
C ILE A 124 6.10 10.95 -2.20
N LYS A 125 6.01 11.10 -3.53
CA LYS A 125 6.74 12.12 -4.30
C LYS A 125 6.35 13.55 -3.94
N ALA A 126 5.08 13.80 -3.61
CA ALA A 126 4.63 15.12 -3.21
C ALA A 126 5.20 15.51 -1.84
N LEU A 127 5.22 14.57 -0.89
CA LEU A 127 5.82 14.77 0.43
C LEU A 127 7.34 14.98 0.37
N GLU A 128 8.04 14.37 -0.60
CA GLU A 128 9.47 14.63 -0.86
C GLU A 128 9.72 16.08 -1.33
N LYS A 129 8.80 16.64 -2.11
CA LYS A 129 8.94 18.01 -2.63
C LYS A 129 8.70 19.08 -1.59
N ASP A 130 7.81 18.82 -0.61
CA ASP A 130 7.56 19.73 0.50
C ASP A 130 8.72 19.77 1.53
N GLU A 131 9.71 18.87 1.43
CA GLU A 131 10.94 18.89 2.25
C GLU A 131 12.03 19.83 1.66
N ALA A 132 11.93 20.21 0.38
CA ALA A 132 12.91 21.02 -0.35
C ALA A 132 12.57 22.53 -0.35
#